data_AF-A0A955A5C6-F1
#
_entry.id   AF-A0A955A5C6-F1
#
_cell.length_a   1.000
_cell.length_b   1.000
_cell.length_c   1.000
_cell.angle_alpha   90.00
_cell.angle_beta   90.00
_cell.angle_gamma   90.00
#
_symmetry.space_group_name_H-M   'P 1'
#
loop_
_entity.id
_entity.type
_entity.pdbx_description
1 polymer ?
#
loop_
_entity_poly.entity_id
_entity_poly.type
_entity_poly.pdbx_seq_one_letter_code
_entity_poly.pdbx_strand_id
1 'polypeptide(L)'
;MISVARHIAVLCAVVCCFAPTVIAQRERDPLPMREAQPGEERLSQMLAQEIERAEQRAQSLNRAKDMLASGTSSREVLQMLRDSDIQLPLDRVRERFEDRRTENRPMRDPAQGQPLPERRGDHPDDRLLQRPDPREIEWNTVIRDAFMKEHFAEWHDRFSAMQAESPEFAERMMRRMDDKLRDLYAKLQHDPEMGQLDIEEHKVGLSILGIASRVRRATGTDNSTVDLAPFKDELRSLIGKAFDVRTNRNRLNIKRQEERIAAMRNELDTLLSDREKIIDQQVEALMSETGRRRGRGPFEPGMFGGPPQDDDRPGERRRDREPPRERPSDLPLPR
;
A
#
# COMPACT_ATOMS: atom_id res chain seq x y z
N MET A 1 -12.16 37.91 0.58
CA MET A 1 -11.65 36.83 -0.28
C MET A 1 -10.54 35.94 0.33
N ILE A 2 -9.73 36.40 1.30
CA ILE A 2 -8.64 35.59 1.91
C ILE A 2 -9.16 34.41 2.77
N SER A 3 -10.41 34.46 3.26
CA SER A 3 -10.96 33.43 4.14
C SER A 3 -11.22 32.08 3.44
N VAL A 4 -11.76 32.10 2.22
CA VAL A 4 -12.18 30.87 1.51
C VAL A 4 -10.98 29.98 1.15
N ALA A 5 -9.86 30.59 0.73
CA ALA A 5 -8.64 29.85 0.39
C ALA A 5 -8.04 29.10 1.60
N ARG A 6 -8.10 29.68 2.81
CA ARG A 6 -7.66 29.00 4.04
C ARG A 6 -8.54 27.80 4.39
N HIS A 7 -9.85 27.90 4.18
CA HIS A 7 -10.79 26.80 4.46
C HIS A 7 -10.62 25.64 3.46
N ILE A 8 -10.35 25.94 2.18
CA ILE A 8 -10.03 24.92 1.16
C ILE A 8 -8.72 24.21 1.48
N ALA A 9 -7.68 24.94 1.93
CA ALA A 9 -6.41 24.34 2.33
C ALA A 9 -6.54 23.41 3.54
N VAL A 10 -7.36 23.78 4.53
CA VAL A 10 -7.65 22.93 5.69
C VAL A 10 -8.46 21.69 5.28
N LEU A 11 -9.43 21.82 4.37
CA LEU A 11 -10.16 20.66 3.83
C LEU A 11 -9.26 19.71 3.04
N CYS A 12 -8.33 20.23 2.22
CA CYS A 12 -7.33 19.40 1.54
C CYS A 12 -6.39 18.72 2.54
N ALA A 13 -5.93 19.43 3.58
CA ALA A 13 -5.07 18.84 4.61
C ALA A 13 -5.78 17.73 5.38
N VAL A 14 -7.05 17.94 5.73
CA VAL A 14 -7.91 16.94 6.37
C VAL A 14 -8.05 15.72 5.45
N VAL A 15 -8.39 15.89 4.17
CA VAL A 15 -8.47 14.77 3.21
C VAL A 15 -7.13 14.05 3.05
N CYS A 16 -6.00 14.76 3.07
CA CYS A 16 -4.66 14.13 3.04
C CYS A 16 -4.29 13.40 4.34
N CYS A 17 -4.77 13.85 5.50
CA CYS A 17 -4.59 13.15 6.78
C CYS A 17 -5.58 11.98 6.99
N PHE A 18 -6.66 11.94 6.21
CA PHE A 18 -7.63 10.85 6.16
C PHE A 18 -7.42 9.89 4.99
N ALA A 19 -6.58 10.24 4.01
CA ALA A 19 -6.03 9.26 3.08
C ALA A 19 -5.29 8.22 3.93
N PRO A 20 -5.61 6.92 3.80
CA PRO A 20 -4.82 5.89 4.45
C PRO A 20 -3.38 6.14 4.03
N THR A 21 -2.48 6.27 5.00
CA THR A 21 -1.09 5.92 4.80
C THR A 21 -1.09 4.45 4.42
N VAL A 22 -1.35 4.19 3.14
CA VAL A 22 -1.08 2.94 2.48
C VAL A 22 0.43 2.85 2.52
N ILE A 23 0.95 2.36 3.64
CA ILE A 23 2.21 1.63 3.64
C ILE A 23 1.88 0.41 2.80
N ALA A 24 1.95 0.57 1.48
CA ALA A 24 1.87 -0.53 0.55
C ALA A 24 3.02 -1.45 0.96
N GLN A 25 2.69 -2.56 1.60
CA GLN A 25 3.55 -3.73 1.61
C GLN A 25 3.62 -4.18 0.16
N ARG A 26 4.49 -3.53 -0.62
CA ARG A 26 4.98 -4.08 -1.88
C ARG A 26 5.65 -5.39 -1.50
N GLU A 27 5.01 -6.50 -1.86
CA GLU A 27 5.70 -7.78 -2.00
C GLU A 27 6.93 -7.50 -2.86
N ARG A 28 8.10 -7.57 -2.21
CA ARG A 28 9.36 -7.34 -2.87
C ARG A 28 9.58 -8.53 -3.79
N ASP A 29 9.75 -8.25 -5.08
CA ASP A 29 10.43 -9.15 -6.00
C ASP A 29 11.67 -9.76 -5.31
N PRO A 30 12.00 -11.04 -5.57
CA PRO A 30 13.21 -11.64 -5.01
C PRO A 30 14.41 -10.78 -5.40
N LEU A 31 14.97 -10.10 -4.40
CA LEU A 31 16.08 -9.17 -4.59
C LEU A 31 17.23 -9.91 -5.30
N PRO A 32 17.88 -9.29 -6.30
CA PRO A 32 19.09 -9.84 -6.88
C PRO A 32 20.08 -10.14 -5.75
N MET A 33 20.70 -11.31 -5.85
CA MET A 33 21.49 -11.91 -4.78
C MET A 33 22.47 -10.94 -4.12
N ARG A 34 22.35 -10.84 -2.79
CA ARG A 34 23.32 -10.34 -1.81
C ARG A 34 24.43 -9.47 -2.43
N GLU A 35 24.15 -8.19 -2.63
CA GLU A 35 25.22 -7.20 -2.48
C GLU A 35 25.80 -7.39 -1.07
N ALA A 36 27.11 -7.59 -1.00
CA ALA A 36 27.81 -7.74 0.27
C ALA A 36 27.41 -6.57 1.17
N GLN A 37 26.87 -6.89 2.35
CA GLN A 37 26.49 -5.87 3.32
C GLN A 37 27.69 -4.94 3.53
N PRO A 38 27.52 -3.61 3.41
CA PRO A 38 28.61 -2.69 3.65
C PRO A 38 29.14 -2.97 5.06
N GLY A 39 30.45 -3.19 5.19
CA GLY A 39 31.08 -3.41 6.47
C GLY A 39 30.71 -2.30 7.47
N GLU A 40 30.68 -2.63 8.75
CA GLU A 40 30.23 -1.73 9.83
C GLU A 40 30.93 -0.35 9.77
N GLU A 41 32.22 -0.32 9.45
CA GLU A 41 33.00 0.91 9.25
C GLU A 41 32.46 1.78 8.11
N ARG A 42 32.09 1.16 6.98
CA ARG A 42 31.54 1.88 5.82
C ARG A 42 30.15 2.43 6.13
N LEU A 43 29.32 1.67 6.85
CA LEU A 43 28.01 2.14 7.28
C LEU A 43 28.14 3.32 8.27
N SER A 44 29.07 3.24 9.21
CA SER A 44 29.38 4.32 10.16
C SER A 44 29.84 5.59 9.44
N GLN A 45 30.75 5.48 8.46
CA GLN A 45 31.19 6.61 7.65
C GLN A 45 30.05 7.23 6.83
N MET A 46 29.17 6.41 6.24
CA MET A 46 28.00 6.90 5.51
C MET A 46 27.03 7.65 6.43
N LEU A 47 26.78 7.15 7.64
CA LEU A 47 25.92 7.82 8.61
C LEU A 47 26.53 9.12 9.10
N ALA A 48 27.84 9.15 9.39
CA ALA A 48 28.54 10.37 9.77
C ALA A 48 28.45 11.44 8.65
N GLN A 49 28.64 11.04 7.39
CA GLN A 49 28.52 11.93 6.25
C GLN A 49 27.09 12.47 6.07
N GLU A 50 26.06 11.64 6.30
CA GLU A 50 24.67 12.09 6.24
C GLU A 50 24.30 13.04 7.40
N ILE A 51 24.84 12.81 8.60
CA ILE A 51 24.68 13.73 9.74
C ILE A 51 25.30 15.09 9.40
N GLU A 52 26.53 15.11 8.88
CA GLU A 52 27.21 16.34 8.49
C GLU A 52 26.43 17.11 7.41
N ARG A 53 25.91 16.41 6.38
CA ARG A 53 25.04 17.01 5.36
C ARG A 53 23.76 17.59 5.95
N ALA A 54 23.15 16.90 6.92
CA ALA A 54 21.93 17.38 7.58
C ALA A 54 22.20 18.64 8.42
N GLU A 55 23.33 18.70 9.12
CA GLU A 55 23.76 19.86 9.90
C GLU A 55 24.06 21.08 9.00
N GLN A 56 24.79 20.88 7.90
CA GLN A 56 25.05 21.93 6.91
C GLN A 56 23.75 22.49 6.33
N ARG A 57 22.79 21.60 6.00
CA ARG A 57 21.45 22.02 5.53
C ARG A 57 20.70 22.83 6.59
N ALA A 58 20.72 22.40 7.84
CA ALA A 58 20.06 23.12 8.94
C ALA A 58 20.67 24.51 9.15
N GLN A 59 22.00 24.63 9.09
CA GLN A 59 22.70 25.91 9.20
C GLN A 59 22.32 26.88 8.07
N SER A 60 22.31 26.42 6.82
CA SER A 60 21.92 27.26 5.68
C SER A 60 20.44 27.69 5.74
N LEU A 61 19.55 26.83 6.22
CA LEU A 61 18.14 27.19 6.43
C LEU A 61 17.97 28.23 7.55
N ASN A 62 18.72 28.12 8.64
CA ASN A 62 18.73 29.13 9.70
C ASN A 62 19.28 30.46 9.19
N ARG A 63 20.35 30.44 8.40
CA ARG A 63 20.88 31.64 7.74
C ARG A 63 19.86 32.29 6.80
N ALA A 64 19.14 31.51 6.02
CA ALA A 64 18.05 31.99 5.17
C ALA A 64 16.93 32.66 5.98
N LYS A 65 16.56 32.05 7.12
CA LYS A 65 15.57 32.59 8.05
C LYS A 65 16.02 33.94 8.62
N ASP A 66 17.28 34.05 9.04
CA ASP A 66 17.84 35.29 9.59
C ASP A 66 17.93 36.40 8.53
N MET A 67 18.29 36.05 7.28
CA MET A 67 18.27 36.98 6.14
C MET A 67 16.87 37.52 5.84
N LEU A 68 15.84 36.67 5.91
CA LEU A 68 14.46 37.15 5.76
C LEU A 68 14.05 38.06 6.92
N ALA A 69 14.48 37.77 8.15
CA ALA A 69 14.21 38.60 9.32
C ALA A 69 14.89 39.98 9.25
N SER A 70 16.07 40.08 8.62
CA SER A 70 16.78 41.34 8.39
C SER A 70 16.26 42.17 7.21
N GLY A 71 15.20 41.70 6.53
CA GLY A 71 14.60 42.41 5.38
C GLY A 71 15.28 42.14 4.04
N THR A 72 16.15 41.12 3.96
CA THR A 72 16.79 40.71 2.71
C THR A 72 15.74 40.20 1.73
N SER A 73 15.92 40.45 0.43
CA SER A 73 14.91 40.11 -0.58
C SER A 73 14.76 38.58 -0.71
N SER A 74 13.54 38.11 -0.93
CA SER A 74 13.28 36.67 -1.12
C SER A 74 14.07 36.07 -2.29
N ARG A 75 14.43 36.88 -3.30
CA ARG A 75 15.22 36.46 -4.45
C ARG A 75 16.67 36.12 -4.07
N GLU A 76 17.30 36.95 -3.25
CA GLU A 76 18.67 36.70 -2.76
C GLU A 76 18.71 35.49 -1.82
N VAL A 77 17.70 35.31 -0.98
CA VAL A 77 17.58 34.14 -0.10
C VAL A 77 17.44 32.85 -0.91
N LEU A 78 16.64 32.85 -1.98
CA LEU A 78 16.50 31.70 -2.88
C LEU A 78 17.79 31.41 -3.67
N GLN A 79 18.52 32.45 -4.10
CA GLN A 79 19.82 32.28 -4.76
C GLN A 79 20.84 31.63 -3.81
N MET A 80 20.92 32.09 -2.56
CA MET A 80 21.81 31.52 -1.55
C MET A 80 21.48 30.03 -1.26
N LEU A 81 20.20 29.67 -1.17
CA LEU A 81 19.78 28.28 -0.97
C LEU A 81 20.11 27.40 -2.19
N ARG A 82 20.04 27.95 -3.40
CA ARG A 82 20.47 27.26 -4.64
C ARG A 82 21.98 27.04 -4.66
N ASP A 83 22.76 28.04 -4.28
CA ASP A 83 24.23 27.94 -4.25
C ASP A 83 24.73 26.98 -3.15
N SER A 84 23.89 26.73 -2.13
CA SER A 84 24.17 25.77 -1.05
C SER A 84 23.78 24.32 -1.38
N ASP A 85 23.41 24.02 -2.62
CA ASP A 85 22.92 22.70 -3.09
C ASP A 85 21.77 22.12 -2.25
N ILE A 86 20.95 22.99 -1.65
CA ILE A 86 19.77 22.60 -0.90
C ILE A 86 18.61 22.52 -1.89
N GLN A 87 18.37 21.32 -2.41
CA GLN A 87 17.13 21.03 -3.13
C GLN A 87 15.96 21.15 -2.17
N LEU A 88 15.33 22.34 -2.15
CA LEU A 88 14.08 22.51 -1.45
C LEU A 88 13.02 21.65 -2.15
N PRO A 89 12.14 20.97 -1.40
CA PRO A 89 10.97 20.29 -1.98
C PRO A 89 10.10 21.22 -2.83
N LEU A 90 10.27 22.54 -2.65
CA LEU A 90 9.61 23.59 -3.41
C LEU A 90 9.99 23.59 -4.90
N ASP A 91 11.18 23.14 -5.32
CA ASP A 91 11.53 23.09 -6.74
C ASP A 91 10.74 22.00 -7.48
N ARG A 92 10.43 20.87 -6.82
CA ARG A 92 9.50 19.86 -7.38
C ARG A 92 8.05 20.34 -7.46
N VAL A 93 7.65 21.26 -6.58
CA VAL A 93 6.32 21.89 -6.61
C VAL A 93 6.30 22.99 -7.68
N ARG A 94 7.36 23.78 -7.77
CA ARG A 94 7.53 24.87 -8.73
C ARG A 94 7.64 24.36 -10.16
N GLU A 95 8.41 23.30 -10.45
CA GLU A 95 8.41 22.64 -11.76
C GLU A 95 7.01 22.20 -12.15
N ARG A 96 6.24 21.56 -11.24
CA ARG A 96 4.86 21.14 -11.53
C ARG A 96 3.88 22.30 -11.79
N PHE A 97 4.14 23.48 -11.24
CA PHE A 97 3.28 24.67 -11.40
C PHE A 97 3.73 25.57 -12.55
N GLU A 98 5.03 25.69 -12.82
CA GLU A 98 5.58 26.44 -13.95
C GLU A 98 5.41 25.66 -15.26
N ASP A 99 5.59 24.33 -15.29
CA ASP A 99 5.29 23.49 -16.47
C ASP A 99 3.83 23.57 -16.94
N ARG A 100 2.89 23.97 -16.06
CA ARG A 100 1.48 24.17 -16.40
C ARG A 100 1.14 25.60 -16.81
N ARG A 101 2.01 26.58 -16.55
CA ARG A 101 1.77 27.99 -16.88
C ARG A 101 2.49 28.45 -18.15
N THR A 102 3.59 27.80 -18.53
CA THR A 102 4.21 27.97 -19.84
C THR A 102 3.62 26.97 -20.84
N GLU A 103 2.33 27.11 -21.15
CA GLU A 103 1.69 26.57 -22.37
C GLU A 103 2.19 27.34 -23.60
N ASN A 104 3.51 27.33 -23.78
CA ASN A 104 4.20 27.62 -25.02
C ASN A 104 5.31 26.57 -25.20
N ARG A 105 5.00 25.30 -24.86
CA ARG A 105 5.80 24.20 -25.37
C ARG A 105 5.62 24.22 -26.89
N PRO A 106 6.68 24.49 -27.67
CA PRO A 106 6.57 24.37 -29.11
C PRO A 106 6.06 22.96 -29.41
N MET A 107 4.99 22.88 -30.19
CA MET A 107 4.49 21.64 -30.74
C MET A 107 5.70 20.89 -31.27
N ARG A 108 6.05 19.77 -30.64
CA ARG A 108 7.21 18.97 -31.05
C ARG A 108 6.91 18.51 -32.46
N ASP A 109 7.67 19.03 -33.42
CA ASP A 109 7.51 18.74 -34.83
C ASP A 109 7.55 17.21 -35.04
N PRO A 110 6.46 16.58 -35.50
CA PRO A 110 6.41 15.12 -35.66
C PRO A 110 7.42 14.60 -36.69
N ALA A 111 8.10 15.48 -37.43
CA ALA A 111 9.14 15.13 -38.40
C ALA A 111 10.46 14.65 -37.76
N GLN A 112 10.75 14.94 -36.49
CA GLN A 112 11.97 14.46 -35.83
C GLN A 112 11.73 13.11 -35.14
N GLY A 113 11.68 12.06 -35.96
CA GLY A 113 11.41 10.66 -35.60
C GLY A 113 12.45 9.99 -34.71
N GLN A 114 12.61 10.46 -33.46
CA GLN A 114 13.03 9.56 -32.40
C GLN A 114 11.79 8.76 -31.97
N PRO A 115 11.71 7.44 -32.24
CA PRO A 115 10.65 6.62 -31.68
C PRO A 115 10.72 6.77 -30.17
N LEU A 116 9.65 7.31 -29.58
CA LEU A 116 9.46 7.22 -28.14
C LEU A 116 9.64 5.74 -27.79
N PRO A 117 10.46 5.38 -26.78
CA PRO A 117 10.50 4.01 -26.32
C PRO A 117 9.05 3.63 -26.06
N GLU A 118 8.57 2.58 -26.73
CA GLU A 118 7.23 2.05 -26.54
C GLU A 118 7.03 1.92 -25.03
N ARG A 119 6.31 2.89 -24.45
CA ARG A 119 5.74 2.69 -23.14
C ARG A 119 4.75 1.57 -23.40
N ARG A 120 5.16 0.32 -23.12
CA ARG A 120 4.30 -0.78 -22.67
C ARG A 120 3.64 -0.35 -21.36
N GLY A 121 2.96 0.78 -21.37
CA GLY A 121 2.09 1.23 -20.32
C GLY A 121 0.73 0.80 -20.76
N ASP A 122 0.19 -0.19 -20.05
CA ASP A 122 -1.20 -0.62 -20.05
C ASP A 122 -2.10 0.40 -20.75
N HIS A 123 -2.36 0.20 -22.05
CA HIS A 123 -3.35 1.01 -22.72
C HIS A 123 -4.67 0.75 -21.99
N PRO A 124 -5.40 1.78 -21.53
CA PRO A 124 -6.68 1.57 -20.85
C PRO A 124 -7.66 0.74 -21.70
N ASP A 125 -7.46 0.72 -23.02
CA ASP A 125 -8.23 -0.08 -23.98
C ASP A 125 -7.81 -1.57 -24.06
N ASP A 126 -6.60 -1.96 -23.64
CA ASP A 126 -6.20 -3.39 -23.59
C ASP A 126 -6.98 -4.17 -22.52
N ARG A 127 -7.56 -3.47 -21.53
CA ARG A 127 -8.49 -4.08 -20.57
C ARG A 127 -9.87 -4.38 -21.18
N LEU A 128 -10.25 -3.72 -22.27
CA LEU A 128 -11.57 -3.94 -22.91
C LEU A 128 -11.65 -5.27 -23.67
N LEU A 129 -10.50 -5.89 -23.97
CA LEU A 129 -10.44 -7.19 -24.65
C LEU A 129 -10.35 -8.38 -23.68
N GLN A 130 -10.09 -8.13 -22.40
CA GLN A 130 -10.18 -9.19 -21.40
C GLN A 130 -11.66 -9.38 -21.05
N ARG A 131 -12.22 -10.53 -21.47
CA ARG A 131 -13.52 -10.96 -20.96
C ARG A 131 -13.47 -10.91 -19.43
N PRO A 132 -14.38 -10.19 -18.76
CA PRO A 132 -14.44 -10.16 -17.31
C PRO A 132 -14.46 -11.59 -16.78
N ASP A 133 -13.66 -11.87 -15.75
CA ASP A 133 -13.71 -13.16 -15.06
C ASP A 133 -15.18 -13.40 -14.63
N PRO A 134 -15.79 -14.57 -14.87
CA PRO A 134 -17.13 -14.87 -14.38
C PRO A 134 -17.33 -14.55 -12.88
N ARG A 135 -16.27 -14.70 -12.06
CA ARG A 135 -16.28 -14.32 -10.64
C ARG A 135 -16.36 -12.82 -10.42
N GLU A 136 -15.79 -12.03 -11.32
CA GLU A 136 -15.86 -10.58 -11.31
C GLU A 136 -17.26 -10.09 -11.65
N ILE A 137 -18.00 -10.80 -12.53
CA ILE A 137 -19.40 -10.48 -12.85
C ILE A 137 -20.31 -10.69 -11.63
N GLU A 138 -20.12 -11.78 -10.89
CA GLU A 138 -20.89 -12.11 -9.68
C GLU A 138 -20.64 -11.08 -8.55
N TRP A 139 -19.38 -10.70 -8.36
CA TRP A 139 -18.99 -9.61 -7.46
C TRP A 139 -19.67 -8.30 -7.85
N ASN A 140 -19.55 -7.89 -9.11
CA ASN A 140 -19.97 -6.57 -9.60
C ASN A 140 -21.47 -6.30 -9.50
N THR A 141 -22.32 -7.32 -9.38
CA THR A 141 -23.78 -7.12 -9.48
C THR A 141 -24.53 -7.58 -8.26
N VAL A 142 -24.31 -8.79 -7.75
CA VAL A 142 -25.11 -9.35 -6.66
C VAL A 142 -24.46 -9.08 -5.30
N ILE A 143 -23.19 -9.45 -5.15
CA ILE A 143 -22.49 -9.37 -3.86
C ILE A 143 -22.28 -7.91 -3.47
N ARG A 144 -21.81 -7.08 -4.41
CA ARG A 144 -21.60 -5.65 -4.17
C ARG A 144 -22.89 -4.92 -3.78
N ASP A 145 -23.99 -5.19 -4.46
CA ASP A 145 -25.27 -4.54 -4.19
C ASP A 145 -25.78 -4.90 -2.78
N ALA A 146 -25.78 -6.19 -2.43
CA ALA A 146 -26.16 -6.65 -1.10
C ALA A 146 -25.25 -6.06 -0.01
N PHE A 147 -23.94 -6.09 -0.21
CA PHE A 147 -22.96 -5.54 0.74
C PHE A 147 -23.13 -4.03 0.95
N MET A 148 -23.34 -3.28 -0.14
CA MET A 148 -23.62 -1.84 -0.08
C MET A 148 -24.93 -1.55 0.65
N LYS A 149 -25.97 -2.34 0.41
CA LYS A 149 -27.26 -2.17 1.08
C LYS A 149 -27.17 -2.42 2.58
N GLU A 150 -26.44 -3.46 2.99
CA GLU A 150 -26.27 -3.82 4.40
C GLU A 150 -25.40 -2.82 5.16
N HIS A 151 -24.23 -2.49 4.61
CA HIS A 151 -23.24 -1.69 5.34
C HIS A 151 -23.23 -0.22 4.92
N PHE A 152 -23.76 0.17 3.78
CA PHE A 152 -23.66 1.55 3.28
C PHE A 152 -24.99 2.05 2.71
N ALA A 153 -26.12 1.75 3.39
CA ALA A 153 -27.47 2.04 2.92
C ALA A 153 -27.65 3.47 2.36
N GLU A 154 -27.24 4.52 3.09
CA GLU A 154 -27.35 5.90 2.61
C GLU A 154 -26.59 6.16 1.30
N TRP A 155 -25.45 5.49 1.11
CA TRP A 155 -24.67 5.59 -0.12
C TRP A 155 -25.23 4.74 -1.23
N HIS A 156 -25.78 3.57 -0.91
CA HIS A 156 -26.51 2.73 -1.86
C HIS A 156 -27.69 3.50 -2.48
N ASP A 157 -28.49 4.18 -1.65
CA ASP A 157 -29.60 5.02 -2.11
C ASP A 157 -29.11 6.17 -3.00
N ARG A 158 -28.03 6.86 -2.59
CA ARG A 158 -27.42 7.94 -3.39
C ARG A 158 -26.86 7.44 -4.72
N PHE A 159 -26.22 6.27 -4.74
CA PHE A 159 -25.72 5.68 -5.97
C PHE A 159 -26.86 5.28 -6.90
N SER A 160 -27.95 4.72 -6.35
CA SER A 160 -29.14 4.38 -7.12
C SER A 160 -29.77 5.62 -7.77
N ALA A 161 -29.90 6.72 -7.01
CA ALA A 161 -30.36 8.00 -7.56
C ALA A 161 -29.40 8.55 -8.63
N MET A 162 -28.09 8.51 -8.37
CA MET A 162 -27.07 8.97 -9.30
C MET A 162 -27.03 8.13 -10.59
N GLN A 163 -27.29 6.83 -10.51
CA GLN A 163 -27.36 5.94 -11.66
C GLN A 163 -28.57 6.27 -12.55
N ALA A 164 -29.68 6.68 -11.95
CA ALA A 164 -30.86 7.16 -12.68
C ALA A 164 -30.63 8.52 -13.35
N GLU A 165 -29.92 9.44 -12.69
CA GLU A 165 -29.64 10.78 -13.23
C GLU A 165 -28.48 10.81 -14.24
N SER A 166 -27.39 10.08 -13.96
CA SER A 166 -26.15 10.09 -14.74
C SER A 166 -25.43 8.73 -14.65
N PRO A 167 -25.81 7.74 -15.48
CA PRO A 167 -25.30 6.37 -15.38
C PRO A 167 -23.79 6.27 -15.59
N GLU A 168 -23.23 7.00 -16.56
CA GLU A 168 -21.78 6.99 -16.81
C GLU A 168 -20.97 7.55 -15.63
N PHE A 169 -21.49 8.59 -14.97
CA PHE A 169 -20.82 9.18 -13.83
C PHE A 169 -20.88 8.25 -12.62
N ALA A 170 -22.05 7.66 -12.36
CA ALA A 170 -22.23 6.64 -11.33
C ALA A 170 -21.29 5.45 -11.55
N GLU A 171 -21.18 4.94 -12.78
CA GLU A 171 -20.28 3.82 -13.10
C GLU A 171 -18.82 4.17 -12.83
N ARG A 172 -18.35 5.34 -13.30
CA ARG A 172 -16.97 5.79 -13.04
C ARG A 172 -16.68 5.94 -11.55
N MET A 173 -17.64 6.43 -10.78
CA MET A 173 -17.49 6.59 -9.34
C MET A 173 -17.49 5.23 -8.63
N MET A 174 -18.39 4.32 -9.03
CA MET A 174 -18.44 2.95 -8.51
C MET A 174 -17.16 2.19 -8.80
N ARG A 175 -16.61 2.26 -10.02
CA ARG A 175 -15.32 1.61 -10.34
C ARG A 175 -14.19 2.03 -9.40
N ARG A 176 -14.18 3.28 -8.92
CA ARG A 176 -13.16 3.76 -7.96
C ARG A 176 -13.38 3.22 -6.54
N MET A 177 -14.62 2.91 -6.19
CA MET A 177 -14.97 2.34 -4.89
C MET A 177 -14.91 0.82 -4.90
N ASP A 178 -15.02 0.18 -6.06
CA ASP A 178 -15.15 -1.27 -6.21
C ASP A 178 -13.97 -2.02 -5.58
N ASP A 179 -12.73 -1.60 -5.90
CA ASP A 179 -11.51 -2.15 -5.30
C ASP A 179 -11.57 -2.09 -3.77
N LYS A 180 -12.06 -0.96 -3.24
CA LYS A 180 -12.12 -0.76 -1.80
C LYS A 180 -13.22 -1.58 -1.13
N LEU A 181 -14.38 -1.72 -1.77
CA LEU A 181 -15.46 -2.57 -1.29
C LEU A 181 -15.05 -4.05 -1.31
N ARG A 182 -14.29 -4.46 -2.33
CA ARG A 182 -13.76 -5.82 -2.45
C ARG A 182 -12.79 -6.14 -1.31
N ASP A 183 -11.89 -5.22 -1.01
CA ASP A 183 -10.98 -5.33 0.15
C ASP A 183 -11.76 -5.45 1.48
N LEU A 184 -12.80 -4.63 1.67
CA LEU A 184 -13.61 -4.65 2.89
C LEU A 184 -14.38 -5.97 3.04
N TYR A 185 -14.99 -6.45 1.94
CA TYR A 185 -15.71 -7.72 1.93
C TYR A 185 -14.77 -8.89 2.21
N ALA A 186 -13.61 -8.95 1.54
CA ALA A 186 -12.62 -10.01 1.77
C ALA A 186 -12.13 -10.02 3.23
N LYS A 187 -11.86 -8.84 3.79
CA LYS A 187 -11.49 -8.72 5.21
C LYS A 187 -12.60 -9.19 6.13
N LEU A 188 -13.85 -8.82 5.88
CA LEU A 188 -14.98 -9.27 6.70
C LEU A 188 -15.14 -10.79 6.70
N GLN A 189 -14.85 -11.46 5.58
CA GLN A 189 -14.89 -12.93 5.47
C GLN A 189 -13.75 -13.62 6.22
N HIS A 190 -12.52 -13.11 6.10
CA HIS A 190 -11.35 -13.72 6.73
C HIS A 190 -11.16 -13.32 8.20
N ASP A 191 -11.65 -12.14 8.55
CA ASP A 191 -11.40 -11.45 9.79
C ASP A 191 -12.55 -10.49 10.13
N PRO A 192 -13.65 -11.01 10.70
CA PRO A 192 -14.87 -10.24 10.91
C PRO A 192 -14.67 -9.02 11.80
N GLU A 193 -13.87 -9.13 12.86
CA GLU A 193 -13.63 -8.03 13.81
C GLU A 193 -12.89 -6.86 13.13
N MET A 194 -11.82 -7.14 12.37
CA MET A 194 -11.09 -6.11 11.64
C MET A 194 -11.93 -5.55 10.49
N GLY A 195 -12.65 -6.41 9.79
CA GLY A 195 -13.55 -6.02 8.70
C GLY A 195 -14.62 -5.03 9.17
N GLN A 196 -15.24 -5.28 10.32
CA GLN A 196 -16.22 -4.36 10.92
C GLN A 196 -15.61 -2.98 11.24
N LEU A 197 -14.43 -2.93 11.85
CA LEU A 197 -13.75 -1.67 12.15
C LEU A 197 -13.35 -0.90 10.89
N ASP A 198 -12.92 -1.60 9.83
CA ASP A 198 -12.59 -0.98 8.54
C ASP A 198 -13.83 -0.43 7.82
N ILE A 199 -14.98 -1.12 7.93
CA ILE A 199 -16.29 -0.65 7.44
C ILE A 199 -16.73 0.60 8.21
N GLU A 200 -16.62 0.61 9.54
CA GLU A 200 -16.94 1.77 10.37
C GLU A 200 -16.05 2.98 10.03
N GLU A 201 -14.74 2.76 9.84
CA GLU A 201 -13.82 3.82 9.41
C GLU A 201 -14.25 4.42 8.06
N HIS A 202 -14.69 3.57 7.12
CA HIS A 202 -15.22 4.03 5.83
C HIS A 202 -16.51 4.82 5.97
N LYS A 203 -17.47 4.34 6.77
CA LYS A 203 -18.73 5.05 7.04
C LYS A 203 -18.47 6.47 7.56
N VAL A 204 -17.57 6.59 8.53
CA VAL A 204 -17.21 7.89 9.12
C VAL A 204 -16.52 8.78 8.08
N GLY A 205 -15.58 8.24 7.30
CA GLY A 205 -14.92 8.99 6.22
C GLY A 205 -15.89 9.52 5.17
N LEU A 206 -16.84 8.69 4.73
CA LEU A 206 -17.89 9.07 3.79
C LEU A 206 -18.84 10.13 4.37
N SER A 207 -19.15 10.05 5.65
CA SER A 207 -19.96 11.05 6.36
C SER A 207 -19.25 12.41 6.41
N ILE A 208 -17.95 12.41 6.69
CA ILE A 208 -17.10 13.62 6.67
C ILE A 208 -17.10 14.26 5.28
N LEU A 209 -16.96 13.47 4.21
CA LEU A 209 -17.03 13.96 2.83
C LEU A 209 -18.41 14.56 2.50
N GLY A 210 -19.48 13.95 3.04
CA GLY A 210 -20.84 14.48 2.95
C GLY A 210 -20.98 15.86 3.56
N ILE A 211 -20.48 16.07 4.79
CA ILE A 211 -20.44 17.38 5.45
C ILE A 211 -19.63 18.38 4.63
N ALA A 212 -18.42 18.00 4.19
CA ALA A 212 -17.55 18.86 3.39
C ALA A 212 -18.24 19.35 2.11
N SER A 213 -19.01 18.48 1.47
CA SER A 213 -19.77 18.80 0.26
C SER A 213 -20.96 19.73 0.56
N ARG A 214 -21.65 19.56 1.70
CA ARG A 214 -22.69 20.50 2.16
C ARG A 214 -22.12 21.87 2.48
N VAL A 215 -20.99 21.95 3.19
CA VAL A 215 -20.30 23.21 3.49
C VAL A 215 -19.92 23.92 2.19
N ARG A 216 -19.30 23.22 1.24
CA ARG A 216 -18.91 23.81 -0.05
C ARG A 216 -20.11 24.42 -0.78
N ARG A 217 -21.23 23.69 -0.86
CA ARG A 217 -22.47 24.18 -1.49
C ARG A 217 -23.02 25.41 -0.76
N ALA A 218 -23.09 25.36 0.56
CA ALA A 218 -23.60 26.48 1.35
C ALA A 218 -22.73 27.75 1.18
N THR A 219 -21.40 27.61 1.16
CA THR A 219 -20.48 28.75 0.97
C THR A 219 -20.36 29.24 -0.48
N GLY A 220 -20.74 28.42 -1.46
CA GLY A 220 -20.63 28.74 -2.88
C GLY A 220 -21.84 29.48 -3.47
N THR A 221 -22.91 29.63 -2.69
CA THR A 221 -24.11 30.36 -3.11
C THR A 221 -23.97 31.81 -2.63
N ASP A 222 -23.99 32.78 -3.54
CA ASP A 222 -23.52 34.15 -3.31
C ASP A 222 -24.08 34.84 -2.05
N ASN A 223 -23.15 35.46 -1.29
CA ASN A 223 -23.31 36.55 -0.32
C ASN A 223 -24.12 36.37 0.97
N SER A 224 -24.61 35.18 1.32
CA SER A 224 -25.18 34.98 2.66
C SER A 224 -24.08 34.63 3.68
N THR A 225 -24.06 35.31 4.83
CA THR A 225 -23.32 34.86 6.02
C THR A 225 -23.94 33.57 6.52
N VAL A 226 -23.60 32.45 5.86
CA VAL A 226 -24.05 31.12 6.28
C VAL A 226 -23.46 30.83 7.65
N ASP A 227 -24.31 30.50 8.60
CA ASP A 227 -23.86 29.99 9.89
C ASP A 227 -23.20 28.61 9.71
N LEU A 228 -21.89 28.56 9.97
CA LEU A 228 -21.07 27.35 9.86
C LEU A 228 -20.95 26.59 11.19
N ALA A 229 -21.50 27.12 12.29
CA ALA A 229 -21.48 26.46 13.60
C ALA A 229 -22.04 25.02 13.56
N PRO A 230 -23.20 24.73 12.95
CA PRO A 230 -23.74 23.37 12.96
C PRO A 230 -22.85 22.38 12.19
N PHE A 231 -22.29 22.79 11.05
CA PHE A 231 -21.36 21.94 10.29
C PHE A 231 -20.07 21.66 11.07
N LYS A 232 -19.60 22.63 11.85
CA LYS A 232 -18.40 22.49 12.67
C LYS A 232 -18.59 21.49 13.80
N ASP A 233 -19.72 21.54 14.49
CA ASP A 233 -20.03 20.62 15.59
C ASP A 233 -20.25 19.19 15.09
N GLU A 234 -20.96 19.04 13.97
CA GLU A 234 -21.15 17.75 13.31
C GLU A 234 -19.80 17.16 12.83
N LEU A 235 -18.95 17.98 12.21
CA LEU A 235 -17.61 17.56 11.79
C LEU A 235 -16.73 17.18 12.98
N ARG A 236 -16.80 17.92 14.09
CA ARG A 236 -16.07 17.60 15.33
C ARG A 236 -16.49 16.24 15.88
N SER A 237 -17.81 15.97 15.90
CA SER A 237 -18.35 14.67 16.32
C SER A 237 -17.84 13.53 15.45
N LEU A 238 -17.88 13.69 14.12
CA LEU A 238 -17.36 12.66 13.20
C LEU A 238 -15.85 12.45 13.31
N ILE A 239 -15.07 13.52 13.51
CA ILE A 239 -13.62 13.39 13.73
C ILE A 239 -13.33 12.64 15.04
N GLY A 240 -14.10 12.90 16.11
CA GLY A 240 -14.03 12.13 17.34
C GLY A 240 -14.28 10.64 17.11
N LYS A 241 -15.37 10.31 16.41
CA LYS A 241 -15.68 8.91 16.04
C LYS A 241 -14.57 8.28 15.20
N ALA A 242 -14.01 9.01 14.23
CA ALA A 242 -12.91 8.50 13.40
C ALA A 242 -11.67 8.17 14.24
N PHE A 243 -11.36 9.02 15.24
CA PHE A 243 -10.27 8.78 16.18
C PHE A 243 -10.53 7.54 17.04
N ASP A 244 -11.74 7.36 17.55
CA ASP A 244 -12.11 6.21 18.37
C ASP A 244 -12.03 4.89 17.57
N VAL A 245 -12.56 4.86 16.35
CA VAL A 245 -12.48 3.69 15.46
C VAL A 245 -11.02 3.33 15.17
N ARG A 246 -10.17 4.32 14.86
CA ARG A 246 -8.73 4.09 14.63
C ARG A 246 -8.03 3.57 15.88
N THR A 247 -8.35 4.12 17.04
CA THR A 247 -7.84 3.64 18.34
C THR A 247 -8.21 2.17 18.56
N ASN A 248 -9.47 1.79 18.32
CA ASN A 248 -9.93 0.41 18.48
C ASN A 248 -9.27 -0.54 17.50
N ARG A 249 -9.13 -0.12 16.24
CA ARG A 249 -8.38 -0.87 15.21
C ARG A 249 -6.93 -1.10 15.62
N ASN A 250 -6.25 -0.08 16.13
CA ASN A 250 -4.88 -0.21 16.61
C ASN A 250 -4.77 -1.13 17.83
N ARG A 251 -5.72 -1.06 18.77
CA ARG A 251 -5.80 -1.98 19.92
C ARG A 251 -5.95 -3.43 19.48
N LEU A 252 -6.81 -3.70 18.50
CA LEU A 252 -7.00 -5.04 17.94
C LEU A 252 -5.73 -5.57 17.27
N ASN A 253 -5.04 -4.72 16.50
CA ASN A 253 -3.75 -5.07 15.89
C ASN A 253 -2.68 -5.40 16.93
N ILE A 254 -2.57 -4.58 17.99
CA ILE A 254 -1.63 -4.83 19.10
C ILE A 254 -1.92 -6.19 19.73
N LYS A 255 -3.19 -6.46 20.08
CA LYS A 255 -3.60 -7.74 20.69
C LYS A 255 -3.19 -8.94 19.85
N ARG A 256 -3.39 -8.89 18.53
CA ARG A 256 -3.00 -9.99 17.63
C ARG A 256 -1.51 -10.18 17.49
N GLN A 257 -0.75 -9.08 17.50
CA GLN A 257 0.70 -9.15 17.51
C GLN A 257 1.20 -9.78 18.81
N GLU A 258 0.60 -9.45 19.96
CA GLU A 258 0.89 -10.08 21.24
C GLU A 258 0.60 -11.59 21.21
N GLU A 259 -0.56 -12.00 20.68
CA GLU A 259 -0.92 -13.42 20.49
C GLU A 259 0.09 -14.16 19.60
N ARG A 260 0.52 -13.54 18.50
CA ARG A 260 1.54 -14.12 17.61
C ARG A 260 2.90 -14.25 18.28
N ILE A 261 3.31 -13.25 19.06
CA ILE A 261 4.56 -13.30 19.84
C ILE A 261 4.49 -14.43 20.87
N ALA A 262 3.35 -14.58 21.56
CA ALA A 262 3.15 -15.66 22.52
C ALA A 262 3.22 -17.04 21.83
N ALA A 263 2.60 -17.20 20.66
CA ALA A 263 2.67 -18.45 19.89
C ALA A 263 4.10 -18.80 19.47
N MET A 264 4.88 -17.83 18.95
CA MET A 264 6.28 -18.04 18.57
C MET A 264 7.18 -18.38 19.78
N ARG A 265 6.91 -17.81 20.96
CA ARG A 265 7.62 -18.16 22.20
C ARG A 265 7.34 -19.61 22.59
N ASN A 266 6.08 -20.04 22.55
CA ASN A 266 5.71 -21.42 22.86
C ASN A 266 6.34 -22.42 21.87
N GLU A 267 6.41 -22.08 20.58
CA GLU A 267 7.09 -22.88 19.57
C GLU A 267 8.59 -23.01 19.85
N LEU A 268 9.24 -21.89 20.20
CA LEU A 268 10.65 -21.88 20.58
C LEU A 268 10.91 -22.71 21.83
N ASP A 269 10.07 -22.58 22.86
CA ASP A 269 10.19 -23.38 24.10
C ASP A 269 10.02 -24.88 23.82
N THR A 270 9.11 -25.24 22.91
CA THR A 270 8.92 -26.63 22.47
C THR A 270 10.18 -27.14 21.76
N LEU A 271 10.71 -26.37 20.81
CA LEU A 271 11.97 -26.71 20.11
C LEU A 271 13.15 -26.84 21.07
N LEU A 272 13.24 -25.99 22.09
CA LEU A 272 14.27 -26.06 23.12
C LEU A 272 14.10 -27.30 24.00
N SER A 273 12.87 -27.67 24.37
CA SER A 273 12.62 -28.89 25.14
C SER A 273 12.90 -30.17 24.34
N ASP A 274 12.66 -30.14 23.04
CA ASP A 274 12.93 -31.26 22.13
C ASP A 274 14.39 -31.32 21.67
N ARG A 275 15.21 -30.31 22.00
CA ARG A 275 16.59 -30.17 21.52
C ARG A 275 17.42 -31.42 21.75
N GLU A 276 17.49 -31.92 22.98
CA GLU A 276 18.33 -33.09 23.30
C GLU A 276 17.84 -34.34 22.55
N LYS A 277 16.52 -34.54 22.46
CA LYS A 277 15.93 -35.65 21.71
C LYS A 277 16.27 -35.58 20.22
N ILE A 278 16.23 -34.39 19.62
CA ILE A 278 16.60 -34.19 18.21
C ILE A 278 18.10 -34.45 18.02
N ILE A 279 18.95 -33.99 18.94
CA ILE A 279 20.39 -34.26 18.92
C ILE A 279 20.65 -35.77 18.98
N ASP A 280 20.04 -36.48 19.94
CA ASP A 280 20.19 -37.92 20.10
C ASP A 280 19.75 -38.68 18.84
N GLN A 281 18.61 -38.31 18.24
CA GLN A 281 18.14 -38.89 16.98
C GLN A 281 19.13 -38.70 15.83
N GLN A 282 19.74 -37.52 15.73
CA GLN A 282 20.74 -37.23 14.70
C GLN A 282 22.05 -37.98 14.94
N VAL A 283 22.51 -38.08 16.20
CA VAL A 283 23.69 -38.86 16.58
C VAL A 283 23.49 -40.34 16.24
N GLU A 284 22.34 -40.91 16.63
CA GLU A 284 21.99 -42.32 16.35
C GLU A 284 21.91 -42.59 14.84
N ALA A 285 21.31 -41.68 14.07
CA ALA A 285 21.24 -41.78 12.62
C ALA A 285 22.65 -41.84 11.98
N LEU A 286 23.58 -40.97 12.41
CA LEU A 286 24.96 -40.95 11.91
C LEU A 286 25.76 -42.21 12.29
N MET A 287 25.57 -42.73 13.50
CA MET A 287 26.20 -43.97 13.96
C MET A 287 25.67 -45.20 13.20
N SER A 288 24.37 -45.24 12.92
CA SER A 288 23.75 -46.33 12.17
C SER A 288 24.17 -46.36 10.69
N GLU A 289 24.39 -45.20 10.06
CA GLU A 289 24.79 -45.12 8.65
C GLU A 289 26.26 -45.50 8.43
N THR A 290 27.15 -45.17 9.37
CA THR A 290 28.56 -45.60 9.32
C THR A 290 28.72 -47.11 9.47
N GLY A 291 27.82 -47.79 10.17
CA GLY A 291 27.78 -49.25 10.24
C GLY A 291 27.32 -49.93 8.93
N ARG A 292 26.40 -49.32 8.19
CA ARG A 292 25.83 -49.90 6.95
C ARG A 292 26.72 -49.74 5.72
N ARG A 293 27.67 -48.80 5.71
CA ARG A 293 28.61 -48.62 4.58
C ARG A 293 29.77 -49.63 4.52
N ARG A 294 29.92 -50.54 5.51
CA ARG A 294 30.96 -51.59 5.48
C ARG A 294 30.63 -52.78 4.55
N GLY A 295 29.47 -52.81 3.90
CA GLY A 295 29.07 -53.89 2.98
C GLY A 295 28.95 -53.52 1.50
N ARG A 296 29.05 -52.23 1.14
CA ARG A 296 29.16 -51.84 -0.28
C ARG A 296 30.65 -51.89 -0.61
N GLY A 297 31.03 -52.94 -1.34
CA GLY A 297 32.41 -53.30 -1.63
C GLY A 297 33.27 -52.13 -2.13
N PRO A 298 34.61 -52.28 -2.09
CA PRO A 298 35.53 -51.27 -2.57
C PRO A 298 35.07 -50.77 -3.93
N PHE A 299 34.85 -49.46 -4.02
CA PHE A 299 34.74 -48.78 -5.30
C PHE A 299 35.91 -49.26 -6.16
N GLU A 300 35.62 -50.04 -7.20
CA GLU A 300 36.62 -50.37 -8.21
C GLU A 300 37.15 -49.04 -8.78
N PRO A 301 38.44 -48.74 -8.60
CA PRO A 301 39.06 -47.59 -9.21
C PRO A 301 39.25 -47.88 -10.71
N GLY A 302 38.18 -47.76 -11.49
CA GLY A 302 38.21 -48.12 -12.91
C GLY A 302 36.99 -47.73 -13.73
N MET A 303 35.81 -47.53 -13.13
CA MET A 303 34.63 -47.05 -13.85
C MET A 303 34.60 -45.51 -13.87
N PHE A 304 35.51 -44.91 -14.63
CA PHE A 304 35.33 -43.59 -15.25
C PHE A 304 34.20 -43.70 -16.29
N GLY A 305 32.97 -43.92 -15.82
CA GLY A 305 31.80 -43.43 -16.53
C GLY A 305 31.79 -41.94 -16.32
N GLY A 306 31.93 -41.17 -17.41
CA GLY A 306 31.96 -39.72 -17.38
C GLY A 306 30.76 -39.10 -16.64
N PRO A 307 30.76 -37.77 -16.45
CA PRO A 307 29.58 -37.09 -15.94
C PRO A 307 28.35 -37.59 -16.71
N PRO A 308 27.26 -37.98 -16.02
CA PRO A 308 26.06 -38.46 -16.69
C PRO A 308 25.67 -37.39 -17.71
N GLN A 309 25.75 -37.71 -18.99
CA GLN A 309 25.18 -36.88 -20.03
C GLN A 309 23.68 -36.80 -19.72
N ASP A 310 23.21 -35.58 -19.46
CA ASP A 310 21.82 -35.19 -19.23
C ASP A 310 20.92 -35.40 -20.47
N ASP A 311 21.19 -36.41 -21.32
CA ASP A 311 20.54 -36.58 -22.62
C ASP A 311 19.32 -37.50 -22.59
N ASP A 312 19.03 -38.14 -21.46
CA ASP A 312 17.79 -38.88 -21.24
C ASP A 312 17.08 -38.36 -19.97
N ARG A 313 16.54 -37.14 -20.03
CA ARG A 313 15.36 -36.79 -19.22
C ARG A 313 14.14 -37.38 -19.92
N PRO A 314 13.64 -38.56 -19.53
CA PRO A 314 12.47 -39.14 -20.14
C PRO A 314 11.28 -38.43 -19.52
N GLY A 315 10.89 -37.33 -20.14
CA GLY A 315 9.68 -36.61 -19.81
C GLY A 315 9.77 -35.79 -18.53
N GLU A 316 9.74 -34.48 -18.74
CA GLU A 316 8.77 -33.61 -18.07
C GLU A 316 7.34 -34.15 -18.28
N ARG A 317 7.06 -35.36 -17.80
CA ARG A 317 5.70 -35.87 -17.63
C ARG A 317 5.20 -35.28 -16.33
N ARG A 318 4.47 -34.17 -16.48
CA ARG A 318 3.38 -33.77 -15.60
C ARG A 318 3.76 -33.65 -14.12
N ARG A 319 4.18 -32.45 -13.74
CA ARG A 319 3.79 -31.90 -12.43
C ARG A 319 2.31 -31.44 -12.42
N ASP A 320 1.45 -32.20 -13.10
CA ASP A 320 0.00 -32.05 -13.11
C ASP A 320 -0.60 -33.30 -12.46
N ARG A 321 -0.69 -33.26 -11.13
CA ARG A 321 -1.67 -33.92 -10.26
C ARG A 321 -1.04 -34.08 -8.87
N GLU A 322 -1.08 -32.99 -8.10
CA GLU A 322 -1.47 -33.20 -6.71
C GLU A 322 -2.80 -33.99 -6.73
N PRO A 323 -2.93 -35.08 -5.97
CA PRO A 323 -4.24 -35.69 -5.76
C PRO A 323 -5.18 -34.60 -5.24
N PRO A 324 -6.44 -34.54 -5.69
CA PRO A 324 -7.39 -33.58 -5.17
C PRO A 324 -7.42 -33.75 -3.66
N ARG A 325 -7.01 -32.72 -2.92
CA ARG A 325 -7.27 -32.64 -1.49
C ARG A 325 -8.77 -32.78 -1.36
N GLU A 326 -9.21 -33.91 -0.81
CA GLU A 326 -10.59 -34.12 -0.41
C GLU A 326 -10.97 -32.92 0.47
N ARG A 327 -11.77 -32.02 -0.09
CA ARG A 327 -12.40 -30.98 0.71
C ARG A 327 -13.29 -31.72 1.69
N PRO A 328 -13.28 -31.38 2.99
CA PRO A 328 -14.30 -31.84 3.91
C PRO A 328 -15.65 -31.32 3.41
N SER A 329 -16.34 -32.13 2.61
CA SER A 329 -17.77 -32.04 2.40
C SER A 329 -18.39 -32.43 3.73
N ASP A 330 -18.79 -31.42 4.50
CA ASP A 330 -19.90 -31.42 5.48
C ASP A 330 -19.62 -30.36 6.56
N LEU A 331 -19.74 -29.09 6.17
CA LEU A 331 -20.08 -28.05 7.14
C LEU A 331 -21.55 -27.68 6.93
N PRO A 332 -22.42 -27.88 7.93
CA PRO A 332 -23.82 -27.51 7.84
C PRO A 332 -23.94 -26.00 7.66
N LEU A 333 -24.76 -25.57 6.71
CA LEU A 333 -25.10 -24.16 6.50
C LEU A 333 -25.71 -23.59 7.79
N PRO A 334 -25.30 -22.38 8.22
CA PRO A 334 -25.97 -21.68 9.31
C PRO A 334 -27.41 -21.35 8.91
N ARG A 335 -28.34 -21.56 9.86
CA ARG A 335 -29.77 -21.29 9.71
C ARG A 335 -30.10 -19.81 9.78
#